data_AF-A0A939VC85-F1
#
_entry.id   AF-A0A939VC85-F1
#
_cell.length_a   1.000
_cell.length_b   1.000
_cell.length_c   1.000
_cell.angle_alpha   90.00
_cell.angle_beta   90.00
_cell.angle_gamma   90.00
#
_symmetry.space_group_name_H-M   'P 1'
#
loop_
_entity.id
_entity.type
_entity.pdbx_description
1 polymer ?
#
loop_
_entity_poly.entity_id
_entity_poly.type
_entity_poly.pdbx_seq_one_letter_code
_entity_poly.pdbx_strand_id
1 'polypeptide(L)'
;MLDLDLKKSINSPETMLAAVKNDGIIPFFKAGVPGWSIEEQTAPGYWFWEDEADTLGPWDWKVDVVQNGDIAYGKFLGGKAAFATVEFYRELMNWRRSLSKYRVALGPSEKSAEKIALNRKQTTGEKVMCVLSPIVLEAIKDNGAMGMKELRTICIDKVGKRIPGTQVEIKKNVMDSVMAFLQMGTWSVIGDIERVYRGPNLTYNGWQRTSNTTPDALFGISPRATLGRNDNSTDVISSGAEGEVKKSTRMPFWQSIIEPDEPEQSIKRTPEESREYLIQHIQTLYPGAERKILEKII
;
A
#
# COMPACT_ATOMS: atom_id res chain seq x y z
N MET A 1 2.40 -24.02 -26.16
CA MET A 1 2.12 -22.68 -26.69
C MET A 1 0.67 -22.38 -26.30
N LEU A 2 0.46 -21.82 -25.10
CA LEU A 2 -0.87 -21.36 -24.70
C LEU A 2 -1.12 -20.04 -25.43
N ASP A 3 -2.27 -19.95 -26.10
CA ASP A 3 -2.62 -18.86 -26.98
C ASP A 3 -2.53 -17.51 -26.27
N LEU A 4 -1.72 -16.59 -26.78
CA LEU A 4 -1.58 -15.23 -26.25
C LEU A 4 -2.92 -14.46 -26.32
N ASP A 5 -3.84 -14.87 -27.18
CA ASP A 5 -5.19 -14.32 -27.30
C ASP A 5 -6.14 -14.73 -26.16
N LEU A 6 -5.84 -15.77 -25.39
CA LEU A 6 -6.64 -16.20 -24.24
C LEU A 6 -6.41 -15.35 -22.97
N LYS A 7 -5.42 -14.44 -22.95
CA LYS A 7 -5.10 -13.60 -21.78
C LYS A 7 -5.76 -12.21 -21.79
N LYS A 8 -6.42 -11.77 -22.88
CA LYS A 8 -7.19 -10.52 -22.91
C LYS A 8 -8.60 -10.72 -22.37
N SER A 9 -8.71 -11.17 -21.13
CA SER A 9 -9.98 -11.58 -20.51
C SER A 9 -10.55 -10.57 -19.52
N ILE A 10 -9.83 -9.50 -19.19
CA ILE A 10 -10.30 -8.51 -18.21
C ILE A 10 -11.29 -7.56 -18.90
N ASN A 11 -12.56 -7.71 -18.57
CA ASN A 11 -13.68 -6.91 -19.10
C ASN A 11 -14.70 -6.51 -18.00
N SER A 12 -14.39 -6.80 -16.73
CA SER A 12 -15.20 -6.45 -15.56
C SER A 12 -14.33 -6.41 -14.29
N PRO A 13 -14.83 -5.86 -13.17
CA PRO A 13 -14.15 -5.96 -11.88
C PRO A 13 -13.86 -7.40 -11.43
N GLU A 14 -14.78 -8.33 -11.69
CA GLU A 14 -14.66 -9.73 -11.29
C GLU A 14 -13.57 -10.46 -12.07
N THR A 15 -13.49 -10.22 -13.38
CA THR A 15 -12.43 -10.80 -14.22
C THR A 15 -11.07 -10.15 -13.93
N MET A 16 -11.04 -8.87 -13.57
CA MET A 16 -9.84 -8.20 -13.07
C MET A 16 -9.38 -8.78 -11.73
N LEU A 17 -10.30 -9.01 -10.79
CA LEU A 17 -10.02 -9.66 -9.50
C LEU A 17 -9.46 -11.08 -9.71
N ALA A 18 -10.08 -11.86 -10.61
CA ALA A 18 -9.62 -13.20 -10.96
C ALA A 18 -8.21 -13.17 -11.55
N ALA A 19 -7.90 -12.20 -12.42
CA ALA A 19 -6.54 -12.01 -12.95
C ALA A 19 -5.52 -11.73 -11.84
N VAL A 20 -5.84 -10.87 -10.87
CA VAL A 20 -4.96 -10.61 -9.71
C VAL A 20 -4.73 -11.88 -8.90
N LYS A 21 -5.79 -12.67 -8.65
CA LYS A 21 -5.69 -13.93 -7.88
C LYS A 21 -4.88 -14.99 -8.62
N ASN A 22 -5.06 -15.11 -9.93
CA ASN A 22 -4.34 -16.07 -10.78
C ASN A 22 -2.84 -15.74 -10.88
N ASP A 23 -2.50 -14.45 -11.05
CA ASP A 23 -1.10 -14.03 -11.15
C ASP A 23 -0.41 -13.94 -9.78
N GLY A 24 -1.18 -13.80 -8.71
CA GLY A 24 -0.68 -13.65 -7.34
C GLY A 24 -0.11 -12.25 -7.05
N ILE A 25 0.69 -11.71 -7.97
CA ILE A 25 1.23 -10.33 -7.96
C ILE A 25 1.34 -9.80 -9.39
N ILE A 26 0.76 -8.63 -9.66
CA ILE A 26 0.63 -8.10 -11.01
C ILE A 26 0.70 -6.56 -11.03
N PRO A 27 1.47 -5.94 -11.93
CA PRO A 27 1.48 -4.49 -12.08
C PRO A 27 0.21 -4.01 -12.80
N PHE A 28 -0.25 -2.81 -12.46
CA PHE A 28 -1.39 -2.19 -13.15
C PHE A 28 -1.01 -1.83 -14.59
N PHE A 29 0.19 -1.31 -14.80
CA PHE A 29 0.73 -0.87 -16.09
C PHE A 29 1.77 -1.83 -16.64
N LYS A 30 2.04 -1.76 -17.94
CA LYS A 30 3.16 -2.44 -18.59
C LYS A 30 4.47 -2.25 -17.81
N ALA A 31 5.13 -3.37 -17.50
CA ALA A 31 6.30 -3.41 -16.63
C ALA A 31 7.52 -4.10 -17.26
N GLY A 32 7.57 -4.21 -18.59
CA GLY A 32 8.71 -4.78 -19.31
C GLY A 32 8.70 -6.31 -19.40
N VAL A 33 7.69 -6.98 -18.85
CA VAL A 33 7.41 -8.41 -19.07
C VAL A 33 6.13 -8.51 -19.88
N PRO A 34 6.18 -8.98 -21.15
CA PRO A 34 5.00 -9.05 -22.00
C PRO A 34 3.86 -9.88 -21.40
N GLY A 35 2.66 -9.30 -21.38
CA GLY A 35 1.44 -9.95 -20.86
C GLY A 35 1.30 -9.97 -19.34
N TRP A 36 2.29 -9.47 -18.58
CA TRP A 36 2.25 -9.39 -17.11
C TRP A 36 1.87 -7.97 -16.68
N SER A 37 0.64 -7.56 -16.99
CA SER A 37 0.02 -6.36 -16.43
C SER A 37 -1.49 -6.35 -16.63
N ILE A 38 -2.22 -5.66 -15.75
CA ILE A 38 -3.66 -5.41 -15.95
C ILE A 38 -3.89 -4.72 -17.30
N GLU A 39 -3.05 -3.74 -17.64
CA GLU A 39 -3.05 -3.06 -18.94
C GLU A 39 -3.05 -4.02 -20.14
N GLU A 40 -2.16 -5.02 -20.14
CA GLU A 40 -2.01 -5.96 -21.26
C GLU A 40 -3.08 -7.05 -21.28
N GLN A 41 -3.64 -7.39 -20.12
CA GLN A 41 -4.71 -8.39 -19.97
C GLN A 41 -6.12 -7.80 -20.14
N THR A 42 -6.24 -6.47 -20.18
CA THR A 42 -7.51 -5.78 -20.43
C THR A 42 -7.96 -5.99 -21.87
N ALA A 43 -9.22 -6.40 -22.03
CA ALA A 43 -9.83 -6.55 -23.35
C ALA A 43 -9.80 -5.21 -24.11
N PRO A 44 -9.60 -5.22 -25.45
CA PRO A 44 -9.62 -4.00 -26.24
C PRO A 44 -10.92 -3.24 -25.98
N GLY A 45 -10.80 -1.93 -25.76
CA GLY A 45 -11.97 -1.13 -25.41
C GLY A 45 -12.40 -1.22 -23.94
N TYR A 46 -11.47 -1.41 -23.00
CA TYR A 46 -11.75 -1.07 -21.60
C TYR A 46 -10.62 -0.24 -20.97
N TRP A 47 -9.43 -0.23 -21.58
CA TRP A 47 -8.25 0.45 -21.03
C TRP A 47 -8.29 1.99 -21.21
N PHE A 48 -8.71 2.45 -22.38
CA PHE A 48 -9.03 3.85 -22.72
C PHE A 48 -10.19 3.83 -23.73
N TRP A 49 -11.28 4.55 -23.47
CA TRP A 49 -12.38 4.74 -24.44
C TRP A 49 -12.73 6.21 -24.58
N GLU A 50 -12.97 6.62 -25.83
CA GLU A 50 -13.30 8.00 -26.21
C GLU A 50 -14.79 8.21 -26.53
N ASP A 51 -15.61 7.15 -26.68
CA ASP A 51 -16.93 7.27 -27.32
C ASP A 51 -18.16 6.83 -26.48
N GLU A 52 -18.00 6.19 -25.32
CA GLU A 52 -19.12 5.81 -24.44
C GLU A 52 -18.85 6.22 -22.99
N ALA A 53 -19.46 7.34 -22.57
CA ALA A 53 -19.24 7.97 -21.27
C ALA A 53 -19.66 7.11 -20.05
N ASP A 54 -20.38 6.00 -20.27
CA ASP A 54 -21.02 5.21 -19.22
C ASP A 54 -20.33 3.86 -18.92
N THR A 55 -19.28 3.50 -19.66
CA THR A 55 -18.57 2.22 -19.44
C THR A 55 -17.36 2.42 -18.53
N LEU A 56 -17.43 1.89 -17.31
CA LEU A 56 -16.30 1.85 -16.38
C LEU A 56 -15.21 0.90 -16.91
N GLY A 57 -13.94 1.26 -16.70
CA GLY A 57 -12.78 0.42 -17.03
C GLY A 57 -11.91 0.08 -15.81
N PRO A 58 -10.72 -0.52 -16.00
CA PRO A 58 -9.83 -0.92 -14.90
C PRO A 58 -9.45 0.20 -13.92
N TRP A 59 -9.46 1.45 -14.40
CA TRP A 59 -9.24 2.65 -13.58
C TRP A 59 -10.28 2.83 -12.48
N ASP A 60 -11.50 2.35 -12.71
CA ASP A 60 -12.64 2.38 -11.81
C ASP A 60 -12.87 1.04 -11.14
N TRP A 61 -12.70 -0.07 -11.85
CA TRP A 61 -12.86 -1.42 -11.30
C TRP A 61 -11.88 -1.72 -10.17
N LYS A 62 -10.71 -1.08 -10.16
CA LYS A 62 -9.76 -1.18 -9.04
C LYS A 62 -10.39 -0.82 -7.69
N VAL A 63 -11.42 0.04 -7.68
CA VAL A 63 -12.15 0.38 -6.45
C VAL A 63 -12.77 -0.89 -5.89
N ASP A 64 -13.52 -1.62 -6.71
CA ASP A 64 -14.25 -2.83 -6.31
C ASP A 64 -13.26 -3.98 -5.99
N VAL A 65 -12.15 -4.07 -6.74
CA VAL A 65 -11.06 -5.05 -6.47
C VAL A 65 -10.40 -4.77 -5.12
N VAL A 66 -10.07 -3.52 -4.80
CA VAL A 66 -9.51 -3.15 -3.47
C VAL A 66 -10.55 -3.40 -2.39
N GLN A 67 -11.82 -3.08 -2.67
CA GLN A 67 -12.97 -3.33 -1.82
C GLN A 67 -13.43 -4.80 -1.77
N ASN A 68 -12.62 -5.75 -2.27
CA ASN A 68 -12.78 -7.17 -1.97
C ASN A 68 -12.11 -7.62 -0.65
N GLY A 69 -10.98 -7.00 -0.26
CA GLY A 69 -10.39 -7.12 1.09
C GLY A 69 -9.25 -8.10 1.28
N ASP A 70 -9.03 -8.97 0.31
CA ASP A 70 -7.99 -10.01 0.34
C ASP A 70 -6.80 -9.68 -0.59
N ILE A 71 -6.69 -8.41 -1.01
CA ILE A 71 -5.68 -7.94 -1.97
C ILE A 71 -5.03 -6.64 -1.50
N ALA A 72 -3.71 -6.59 -1.63
CA ALA A 72 -2.93 -5.38 -1.51
C ALA A 72 -3.01 -4.55 -2.79
N TYR A 73 -3.19 -3.24 -2.68
CA TYR A 73 -3.01 -2.29 -3.78
C TYR A 73 -2.12 -1.12 -3.38
N GLY A 74 -1.21 -0.72 -4.27
CA GLY A 74 -0.30 0.38 -4.01
C GLY A 74 0.86 0.46 -5.00
N LYS A 75 1.78 1.39 -4.78
CA LYS A 75 2.96 1.61 -5.64
C LYS A 75 4.15 0.80 -5.15
N PHE A 76 4.09 -0.52 -5.34
CA PHE A 76 5.10 -1.44 -4.83
C PHE A 76 5.75 -2.32 -5.89
N LEU A 77 5.58 -2.08 -7.20
CA LEU A 77 6.38 -2.74 -8.23
C LEU A 77 7.09 -1.69 -9.08
N GLY A 78 8.41 -1.52 -8.88
CA GLY A 78 9.20 -0.51 -9.59
C GLY A 78 8.66 0.93 -9.44
N GLY A 79 7.97 1.23 -8.34
CA GLY A 79 7.31 2.51 -8.07
C GLY A 79 5.99 2.72 -8.81
N LYS A 80 5.49 1.70 -9.54
CA LYS A 80 4.21 1.72 -10.25
C LYS A 80 3.12 1.05 -9.43
N ALA A 81 1.87 1.42 -9.72
CA ALA A 81 0.69 0.79 -9.14
C ALA A 81 0.66 -0.70 -9.48
N ALA A 82 0.30 -1.52 -8.51
CA ALA A 82 0.27 -2.97 -8.59
C ALA A 82 -0.74 -3.55 -7.61
N PHE A 83 -1.15 -4.78 -7.88
CA PHE A 83 -1.91 -5.62 -6.97
C PHE A 83 -1.09 -6.82 -6.53
N ALA A 84 -1.40 -7.33 -5.35
CA ALA A 84 -0.91 -8.62 -4.88
C ALA A 84 -1.92 -9.25 -3.95
N THR A 85 -2.11 -10.55 -4.06
CA THR A 85 -2.76 -11.34 -3.01
C THR A 85 -1.97 -11.25 -1.71
N VAL A 86 -2.61 -11.57 -0.59
CA VAL A 86 -1.97 -11.55 0.75
C VAL A 86 -0.69 -12.38 0.76
N GLU A 87 -0.71 -13.59 0.19
CA GLU A 87 0.45 -14.51 0.15
C GLU A 87 1.67 -13.84 -0.50
N PHE A 88 1.52 -13.36 -1.74
CA PHE A 88 2.61 -12.77 -2.50
C PHE A 88 3.05 -11.42 -1.94
N TYR A 89 2.12 -10.64 -1.38
CA TYR A 89 2.48 -9.39 -0.72
C TYR A 89 3.34 -9.63 0.52
N ARG A 90 3.06 -10.68 1.30
CA ARG A 90 3.87 -11.04 2.47
C ARG A 90 5.28 -11.47 2.08
N GLU A 91 5.45 -12.20 0.98
CA GLU A 91 6.77 -12.57 0.44
C GLU A 91 7.57 -11.31 0.06
N LEU A 92 6.91 -10.34 -0.61
CA LEU A 92 7.52 -9.06 -0.93
C LEU A 92 7.90 -8.27 0.33
N MET A 93 7.03 -8.33 1.35
CA MET A 93 7.25 -7.68 2.64
C MET A 93 8.45 -8.26 3.38
N ASN A 94 8.58 -9.60 3.41
CA ASN A 94 9.72 -10.28 4.02
C ASN A 94 11.04 -9.84 3.38
N TRP A 95 11.10 -9.85 2.04
CA TRP A 95 12.26 -9.37 1.29
C TRP A 95 12.55 -7.89 1.58
N ARG A 96 11.57 -6.99 1.35
CA ARG A 96 11.83 -5.55 1.33
C ARG A 96 12.07 -4.96 2.71
N ARG A 97 11.39 -5.44 3.76
CA ARG A 97 11.61 -4.95 5.13
C ARG A 97 12.97 -5.40 5.68
N SER A 98 13.63 -6.41 5.07
CA SER A 98 15.02 -6.77 5.41
C SER A 98 16.05 -5.72 4.94
N LEU A 99 15.73 -4.98 3.87
CA LEU A 99 16.65 -4.03 3.23
C LEU A 99 16.80 -2.75 4.06
N SER A 100 18.04 -2.41 4.41
CA SER A 100 18.38 -1.21 5.20
C SER A 100 17.76 0.08 4.66
N LYS A 101 17.71 0.22 3.32
CA LYS A 101 17.11 1.38 2.65
C LYS A 101 15.65 1.63 3.04
N TYR A 102 14.86 0.58 3.28
CA TYR A 102 13.45 0.70 3.65
C TYR A 102 13.23 0.73 5.16
N ARG A 103 14.19 0.23 5.96
CA ARG A 103 14.12 0.29 7.43
C ARG A 103 14.18 1.69 7.99
N VAL A 104 14.62 2.68 7.20
CA VAL A 104 14.55 4.11 7.53
C VAL A 104 13.13 4.53 7.96
N ALA A 105 12.08 3.88 7.44
CA ALA A 105 10.70 4.16 7.82
C ALA A 105 10.38 3.87 9.29
N LEU A 106 11.16 3.02 9.97
CA LEU A 106 10.99 2.75 11.41
C LEU A 106 11.61 3.84 12.30
N GLY A 107 12.31 4.79 11.69
CA GLY A 107 13.12 5.77 12.39
C GLY A 107 14.44 5.18 12.87
N PRO A 108 15.38 6.05 13.25
CA PRO A 108 16.63 5.60 13.83
C PRO A 108 16.42 5.06 15.24
N SER A 109 17.16 4.01 15.60
CA SER A 109 17.45 3.76 17.03
C SER A 109 18.21 4.96 17.61
N GLU A 110 18.16 5.19 18.92
CA GLU A 110 18.87 6.32 19.57
C GLU A 110 20.34 6.42 19.12
N LYS A 111 21.08 5.29 19.13
CA LYS A 111 22.47 5.21 18.67
C LYS A 111 22.68 5.51 17.17
N SER A 112 21.65 5.32 16.34
CA SER A 112 21.72 5.51 14.89
C SER A 112 21.34 6.93 14.49
N ALA A 113 20.53 7.62 15.30
CA ALA A 113 20.06 8.98 15.03
C ALA A 113 21.26 9.96 14.97
N GLU A 114 22.19 9.80 15.90
CA GLU A 114 23.42 10.58 15.97
C GLU A 114 24.30 10.36 14.74
N LYS A 115 24.51 9.10 14.32
CA LYS A 115 25.30 8.76 13.14
C LYS A 115 24.67 9.27 11.84
N ILE A 116 23.34 9.29 11.74
CA ILE A 116 22.61 9.85 10.59
C ILE A 116 22.75 11.37 10.56
N ALA A 117 22.58 12.05 11.69
CA ALA A 117 22.73 13.51 11.79
C ALA A 117 24.13 13.99 11.38
N LEU A 118 25.17 13.21 11.69
CA LEU A 118 26.55 13.50 11.29
C LEU A 118 26.89 13.12 9.82
N ASN A 119 26.03 12.37 9.13
CA ASN A 119 26.35 11.89 7.77
C ASN A 119 26.11 12.98 6.71
N ARG A 120 27.16 13.77 6.44
CA ARG A 120 27.15 14.85 5.44
C ARG A 120 26.94 14.38 3.99
N LYS A 121 27.07 13.09 3.68
CA LYS A 121 26.94 12.55 2.30
C LYS A 121 25.49 12.27 1.87
N GLN A 122 24.50 12.39 2.75
CA GLN A 122 23.10 12.15 2.38
C GLN A 122 22.58 13.21 1.42
N THR A 123 21.89 12.74 0.38
CA THR A 123 21.09 13.56 -0.52
C THR A 123 19.92 14.21 0.23
N THR A 124 19.38 15.31 -0.32
CA THR A 124 18.19 15.96 0.24
C THR A 124 17.00 14.99 0.33
N GLY A 125 16.82 14.11 -0.66
CA GLY A 125 15.77 13.11 -0.67
C GLY A 125 15.88 12.11 0.48
N GLU A 126 17.08 11.59 0.75
CA GLU A 126 17.31 10.66 1.86
C GLU A 126 17.02 11.30 3.22
N LYS A 127 17.42 12.56 3.40
CA LYS A 127 17.12 13.31 4.63
C LYS A 127 15.61 13.47 4.84
N VAL A 128 14.88 13.79 3.77
CA VAL A 128 13.42 13.88 3.80
C VAL A 128 12.78 12.56 4.23
N MET A 129 13.22 11.42 3.67
CA MET A 129 12.71 10.09 4.07
C MET A 129 13.04 9.77 5.53
N CYS A 130 14.26 10.06 5.99
CA CYS A 130 14.66 9.83 7.38
C CYS A 130 13.78 10.59 8.38
N VAL A 131 13.32 11.80 8.02
CA VAL A 131 12.53 12.64 8.92
C VAL A 131 11.03 12.32 8.81
N LEU A 132 10.50 12.25 7.59
CA LEU A 132 9.05 12.20 7.37
C LEU A 132 8.49 10.78 7.39
N SER A 133 9.22 9.77 6.88
CA SER A 133 8.69 8.40 6.81
C SER A 133 8.27 7.82 8.17
N PRO A 134 9.05 8.00 9.27
CA PRO A 134 8.64 7.53 10.59
C PRO A 134 7.39 8.25 11.12
N ILE A 135 7.31 9.57 10.92
CA ILE A 135 6.16 10.37 11.34
C ILE A 135 4.89 9.91 10.62
N VAL A 136 4.98 9.70 9.31
CA VAL A 136 3.86 9.23 8.50
C VAL A 136 3.44 7.82 8.88
N LEU A 137 4.40 6.91 9.03
CA LEU A 137 4.11 5.52 9.40
C LEU A 137 3.47 5.41 10.78
N GLU A 138 3.96 6.16 11.77
CA GLU A 138 3.37 6.25 13.10
C GLU A 138 1.94 6.80 13.04
N ALA A 139 1.72 7.90 12.30
CA ALA A 139 0.37 8.46 12.14
C ALA A 139 -0.63 7.46 11.53
N ILE A 140 -0.21 6.69 10.50
CA ILE A 140 -1.05 5.65 9.91
C ILE A 140 -1.38 4.57 10.94
N LYS A 141 -0.39 4.12 11.74
CA LYS A 141 -0.61 3.10 12.78
C LYS A 141 -1.59 3.58 13.84
N ASP A 142 -1.40 4.80 14.35
CA ASP A 142 -2.22 5.36 15.43
C ASP A 142 -3.69 5.58 15.02
N ASN A 143 -3.94 5.83 13.73
CA ASN A 143 -5.27 6.15 13.21
C ASN A 143 -5.90 5.01 12.38
N GLY A 144 -5.18 3.91 12.16
CA GLY A 144 -5.59 2.77 11.33
C GLY A 144 -5.53 3.06 9.83
N ALA A 145 -6.20 4.11 9.35
CA ALA A 145 -6.18 4.53 7.95
C ALA A 145 -6.22 6.06 7.82
N MET A 146 -5.44 6.61 6.88
CA MET A 146 -5.33 8.07 6.71
C MET A 146 -5.25 8.54 5.26
N GLY A 147 -5.85 9.68 4.98
CA GLY A 147 -5.72 10.39 3.71
C GLY A 147 -4.48 11.28 3.64
N MET A 148 -4.05 11.59 2.41
CA MET A 148 -2.85 12.41 2.17
C MET A 148 -2.90 13.80 2.82
N LYS A 149 -4.09 14.42 2.87
CA LYS A 149 -4.27 15.76 3.47
C LYS A 149 -4.01 15.73 4.97
N GLU A 150 -4.49 14.71 5.67
CA GLU A 150 -4.35 14.58 7.12
C GLU A 150 -2.89 14.26 7.48
N LEU A 151 -2.26 13.34 6.75
CA LEU A 151 -0.83 13.02 6.90
C LEU A 151 0.06 14.25 6.71
N ARG A 152 -0.24 15.08 5.70
CA ARG A 152 0.49 16.33 5.46
C ARG A 152 0.37 17.29 6.65
N THR A 153 -0.83 17.45 7.20
CA THR A 153 -1.07 18.30 8.38
C THR A 153 -0.28 17.81 9.59
N ILE A 154 -0.30 16.50 9.87
CA ILE A 154 0.47 15.90 10.98
C ILE A 154 1.97 16.11 10.80
N CYS A 155 2.49 15.95 9.58
CA CYS A 155 3.90 16.18 9.30
C CYS A 155 4.28 17.65 9.54
N ILE A 156 3.47 18.61 9.09
CA ILE A 156 3.73 20.04 9.31
C ILE A 156 3.77 20.35 10.82
N ASP A 157 2.80 19.84 11.59
CA ASP A 157 2.74 20.05 13.04
C ASP A 157 3.94 19.41 13.76
N LYS A 158 4.21 18.12 13.53
CA LYS A 158 5.31 17.39 14.19
C LYS A 158 6.68 17.96 13.82
N VAL A 159 6.90 18.41 12.58
CA VAL A 159 8.15 19.04 12.16
C VAL A 159 8.26 20.47 12.71
N GLY A 160 7.17 21.24 12.69
CA GLY A 160 7.13 22.59 13.25
C GLY A 160 7.48 22.63 14.73
N LYS A 161 7.00 21.65 15.51
CA LYS A 161 7.37 21.47 16.93
C LYS A 161 8.86 21.24 17.16
N ARG A 162 9.59 20.68 16.18
CA ARG A 162 11.04 20.47 16.27
C ARG A 162 11.86 21.72 15.93
N ILE A 163 11.25 22.73 15.29
CA ILE A 163 11.92 23.97 14.87
C ILE A 163 11.03 25.17 15.23
N PRO A 164 10.94 25.53 16.53
CA PRO A 164 10.08 26.62 16.98
C PRO A 164 10.38 27.94 16.26
N GLY A 165 9.33 28.71 15.94
CA GLY A 165 9.46 30.01 15.28
C GLY A 165 9.67 29.95 13.76
N THR A 166 9.73 28.77 13.15
CA THR A 166 9.83 28.61 11.69
C THR A 166 8.52 28.11 11.11
N GLN A 167 8.00 28.81 10.09
CA GLN A 167 6.86 28.32 9.33
C GLN A 167 7.30 27.15 8.45
N VAL A 168 6.83 25.94 8.78
CA VAL A 168 7.14 24.73 8.01
C VAL A 168 6.12 24.55 6.89
N GLU A 169 6.61 24.49 5.65
CA GLU A 169 5.80 24.09 4.50
C GLU A 169 6.31 22.75 3.93
N ILE A 170 5.40 21.78 3.79
CA ILE A 170 5.69 20.52 3.13
C ILE A 170 4.84 20.46 1.87
N LYS A 171 5.44 20.40 0.67
CA LYS A 171 4.69 20.36 -0.60
C LYS A 171 4.02 19.01 -0.84
N LYS A 172 2.95 18.97 -1.64
CA LYS A 172 2.22 17.73 -1.98
C LYS A 172 3.15 16.66 -2.61
N ASN A 173 3.99 17.05 -3.56
CA ASN A 173 4.91 16.12 -4.23
C ASN A 173 5.94 15.49 -3.28
N VAL A 174 6.30 16.18 -2.19
CA VAL A 174 7.14 15.62 -1.13
C VAL A 174 6.38 14.49 -0.41
N MET A 175 5.11 14.73 -0.05
CA MET A 175 4.26 13.71 0.56
C MET A 175 4.01 12.53 -0.39
N ASP A 176 3.79 12.79 -1.68
CA ASP A 176 3.65 11.74 -2.70
C ASP A 176 4.91 10.86 -2.76
N SER A 177 6.09 11.46 -2.63
CA SER A 177 7.37 10.75 -2.60
C SER A 177 7.54 9.92 -1.32
N VAL A 178 7.15 10.45 -0.16
CA VAL A 178 7.20 9.72 1.12
C VAL A 178 6.25 8.52 1.10
N MET A 179 5.02 8.71 0.59
CA MET A 179 4.05 7.61 0.48
C MET A 179 4.50 6.56 -0.53
N ALA A 180 5.04 6.96 -1.68
CA ALA A 180 5.61 6.01 -2.64
C ALA A 180 6.78 5.23 -2.02
N PHE A 181 7.63 5.88 -1.23
CA PHE A 181 8.71 5.21 -0.51
C PHE A 181 8.19 4.20 0.52
N LEU A 182 7.18 4.56 1.32
CA LEU A 182 6.56 3.64 2.28
C LEU A 182 5.87 2.46 1.61
N GLN A 183 5.18 2.68 0.48
CA GLN A 183 4.53 1.62 -0.30
C GLN A 183 5.57 0.70 -0.96
N MET A 184 6.63 1.26 -1.55
CA MET A 184 7.76 0.47 -2.03
C MET A 184 8.40 -0.33 -0.89
N GLY A 185 8.57 0.24 0.29
CA GLY A 185 9.09 -0.47 1.46
C GLY A 185 8.13 -1.47 2.11
N THR A 186 6.91 -1.62 1.57
CA THR A 186 5.82 -2.45 2.14
C THR A 186 5.43 -2.07 3.58
N TRP A 187 5.61 -0.81 3.95
CA TRP A 187 5.18 -0.27 5.25
C TRP A 187 3.75 0.28 5.22
N SER A 188 3.26 0.63 4.03
CA SER A 188 1.91 1.12 3.81
C SER A 188 1.35 0.60 2.49
N VAL A 189 0.02 0.52 2.42
CA VAL A 189 -0.78 0.19 1.22
C VAL A 189 -1.98 1.12 1.15
N ILE A 190 -2.60 1.20 -0.02
CA ILE A 190 -3.90 1.86 -0.16
C ILE A 190 -4.94 0.89 0.40
N GLY A 191 -5.56 1.27 1.52
CA GLY A 191 -6.53 0.42 2.23
C GLY A 191 -7.96 0.57 1.75
N ASP A 192 -8.28 1.71 1.15
CA ASP A 192 -9.58 1.97 0.55
C ASP A 192 -9.49 3.02 -0.56
N ILE A 193 -10.41 2.94 -1.51
CA ILE A 193 -10.60 3.89 -2.59
C ILE A 193 -12.09 4.24 -2.66
N GLU A 194 -12.43 5.49 -2.40
CA GLU A 194 -13.80 5.98 -2.49
C GLU A 194 -14.01 6.74 -3.79
N ARG A 195 -15.08 6.42 -4.51
CA ARG A 195 -15.58 7.22 -5.63
C ARG A 195 -16.14 8.53 -5.08
N VAL A 196 -15.71 9.66 -5.65
CA VAL A 196 -16.10 11.00 -5.23
C VAL A 196 -17.14 11.56 -6.20
N TYR A 197 -18.37 11.64 -5.72
CA TYR A 197 -19.50 12.23 -6.43
C TYR A 197 -19.61 13.72 -6.09
N ARG A 198 -19.84 14.58 -7.09
CA ARG A 198 -19.90 16.05 -6.92
C ARG A 198 -21.04 16.68 -7.67
N GLY A 199 -21.36 17.92 -7.31
CA GLY A 199 -22.38 18.74 -7.94
C GLY A 199 -23.80 18.42 -7.45
N PRO A 200 -24.82 19.17 -7.94
CA PRO A 200 -26.20 19.03 -7.50
C PRO A 200 -26.79 17.64 -7.72
N ASN A 201 -26.32 16.93 -8.76
CA ASN A 201 -26.83 15.61 -9.15
C ASN A 201 -25.99 14.44 -8.63
N LEU A 202 -24.99 14.69 -7.77
CA LEU A 202 -24.04 13.68 -7.29
C LEU A 202 -23.46 12.84 -8.44
N THR A 203 -22.86 13.50 -9.44
CA THR A 203 -22.28 12.82 -10.60
C THR A 203 -20.87 12.33 -10.31
N TYR A 204 -20.54 11.13 -10.79
CA TYR A 204 -19.19 10.59 -10.76
C TYR A 204 -18.45 10.92 -12.06
N ASN A 205 -17.33 11.62 -11.94
CA ASN A 205 -16.49 12.01 -13.08
C ASN A 205 -15.06 11.44 -12.93
N GLY A 206 -14.93 10.20 -12.46
CA GLY A 206 -13.62 9.54 -12.28
C GLY A 206 -12.80 10.00 -11.06
N TRP A 207 -13.31 10.93 -10.25
CA TRP A 207 -12.59 11.42 -9.07
C TRP A 207 -12.61 10.39 -7.95
N GLN A 208 -11.44 10.03 -7.43
CA GLN A 208 -11.29 9.06 -6.36
C GLN A 208 -10.53 9.64 -5.18
N ARG A 209 -10.86 9.21 -3.96
CA ARG A 209 -10.12 9.51 -2.74
C ARG A 209 -9.56 8.22 -2.19
N THR A 210 -8.29 8.25 -1.76
CA THR A 210 -7.62 7.08 -1.20
C THR A 210 -7.28 7.30 0.27
N SER A 211 -7.40 6.23 1.04
CA SER A 211 -6.84 6.13 2.38
C SER A 211 -5.68 5.14 2.38
N ASN A 212 -4.68 5.39 3.23
CA ASN A 212 -3.51 4.54 3.37
C ASN A 212 -3.52 3.90 4.74
N THR A 213 -3.23 2.61 4.79
CA THR A 213 -3.16 1.81 6.02
C THR A 213 -1.84 1.03 6.04
N THR A 214 -1.57 0.31 7.13
CA THR A 214 -0.48 -0.68 7.15
C THR A 214 -0.97 -1.99 6.55
N PRO A 215 -0.11 -2.77 5.87
CA PRO A 215 -0.49 -4.11 5.41
C PRO A 215 -0.93 -5.01 6.56
N ASP A 216 -0.30 -4.84 7.72
CA ASP A 216 -0.62 -5.56 8.94
C ASP A 216 -2.08 -5.31 9.37
N ALA A 217 -2.54 -4.06 9.36
CA ALA A 217 -3.94 -3.73 9.66
C ALA A 217 -4.90 -4.18 8.54
N LEU A 218 -4.51 -4.04 7.27
CA LEU A 218 -5.34 -4.46 6.12
C LEU A 218 -5.65 -5.96 6.16
N PHE A 219 -4.67 -6.79 6.50
CA PHE A 219 -4.81 -8.26 6.50
C PHE A 219 -5.16 -8.86 7.86
N GLY A 220 -5.57 -8.04 8.84
CA GLY A 220 -5.93 -8.53 10.18
C GLY A 220 -4.76 -9.12 10.99
N ILE A 221 -3.51 -8.74 10.70
CA ILE A 221 -2.34 -9.11 11.51
C ILE A 221 -2.37 -8.27 12.79
N SER A 222 -2.72 -8.89 13.92
CA SER A 222 -2.62 -8.23 15.22
C SER A 222 -1.16 -7.83 15.52
N PRO A 223 -0.88 -6.58 15.94
CA PRO A 223 0.45 -6.15 16.38
C PRO A 223 1.00 -6.94 17.58
N ARG A 224 0.17 -7.76 18.23
CA ARG A 224 0.47 -8.45 19.49
C ARG A 224 1.38 -9.67 19.33
N ALA A 225 1.62 -10.16 18.11
CA ALA A 225 2.46 -11.34 17.87
C ALA A 225 3.98 -11.06 17.89
N THR A 226 4.43 -9.80 17.81
CA THR A 226 5.87 -9.48 17.64
C THR A 226 6.60 -8.99 18.89
N LEU A 227 5.92 -8.79 20.03
CA LEU A 227 6.56 -8.35 21.27
C LEU A 227 6.01 -9.13 22.46
N GLY A 228 6.75 -10.15 22.89
CA GLY A 228 6.43 -10.90 24.09
C GLY A 228 6.50 -10.03 25.35
N ARG A 229 5.37 -9.84 26.03
CA ARG A 229 5.29 -9.76 27.50
C ARG A 229 3.85 -9.80 28.02
N ASN A 230 3.74 -10.34 29.23
CA ASN A 230 2.55 -10.73 29.97
C ASN A 230 1.76 -9.51 30.48
N ASP A 231 0.43 -9.53 30.31
CA ASP A 231 -0.48 -8.63 31.01
C ASP A 231 -1.49 -9.42 31.84
N ASN A 232 -1.31 -9.35 33.15
CA ASN A 232 -2.40 -9.45 34.12
C ASN A 232 -2.89 -8.03 34.39
N SER A 233 -3.95 -7.58 33.71
CA SER A 233 -4.86 -6.59 34.28
C SER A 233 -6.19 -6.60 33.51
N THR A 234 -7.24 -6.92 34.24
CA THR A 234 -8.65 -6.93 33.82
C THR A 234 -9.18 -5.52 33.57
N ASP A 235 -9.85 -5.33 32.44
CA ASP A 235 -10.59 -4.11 32.08
C ASP A 235 -11.79 -3.87 33.01
N VAL A 236 -11.92 -2.64 33.48
CA VAL A 236 -13.15 -2.11 34.10
C VAL A 236 -13.71 -1.05 33.16
N ILE A 237 -14.89 -1.32 32.62
CA ILE A 237 -15.68 -0.39 31.80
C ILE A 237 -16.40 0.58 32.75
N SER A 238 -16.27 1.90 32.50
CA SER A 238 -17.27 2.86 32.98
C SER A 238 -17.65 3.85 31.88
N SER A 239 -18.94 3.91 31.61
CA SER A 239 -19.65 4.83 30.75
C SER A 239 -19.71 6.25 31.34
N GLY A 240 -19.56 7.27 30.50
CA GLY A 240 -19.92 8.66 30.79
C GLY A 240 -19.96 9.47 29.49
N ALA A 241 -21.13 9.98 29.15
CA ALA A 241 -21.40 10.78 27.96
C ALA A 241 -21.11 12.26 28.21
N GLU A 242 -20.57 12.98 27.21
CA GLU A 242 -21.08 14.29 26.76
C GLU A 242 -20.26 14.84 25.56
N GLY A 243 -20.99 15.26 24.51
CA GLY A 243 -20.64 16.32 23.55
C GLY A 243 -19.28 16.29 22.85
N GLU A 244 -19.15 15.56 21.73
CA GLU A 244 -18.03 15.74 20.80
C GLU A 244 -18.49 15.85 19.34
N VAL A 245 -17.81 16.75 18.63
CA VAL A 245 -17.78 16.93 17.17
C VAL A 245 -17.95 15.58 16.47
N LYS A 246 -18.90 15.47 15.52
CA LYS A 246 -19.06 14.30 14.65
C LYS A 246 -17.79 14.09 13.81
N LYS A 247 -16.74 13.49 14.41
CA LYS A 247 -15.76 12.70 13.69
C LYS A 247 -16.56 11.62 12.99
N SER A 248 -16.33 11.45 11.68
CA SER A 248 -16.86 10.32 10.94
C SER A 248 -16.22 9.04 11.49
N THR A 249 -16.77 8.49 12.56
CA THR A 249 -16.44 7.19 13.14
C THR A 249 -17.02 6.06 12.28
N ARG A 250 -16.82 6.14 10.96
CA ARG A 250 -17.07 4.98 10.11
C ARG A 250 -15.82 4.12 10.18
N MET A 251 -15.88 3.08 11.01
CA MET A 251 -14.84 2.04 11.03
C MET A 251 -14.64 1.55 9.60
N PRO A 252 -13.38 1.36 9.13
CA PRO A 252 -13.13 0.81 7.80
C PRO A 252 -13.90 -0.50 7.63
N PHE A 253 -14.51 -0.72 6.46
CA PHE A 253 -15.34 -1.88 6.15
C PHE A 253 -14.66 -3.23 6.50
N TRP A 254 -13.34 -3.30 6.38
CA TRP A 254 -12.52 -4.45 6.77
C TRP A 254 -12.63 -4.87 8.23
N GLN A 255 -12.89 -3.90 9.12
CA GLN A 255 -12.91 -4.14 10.56
C GLN A 255 -14.14 -4.95 11.00
N SER A 256 -15.18 -5.06 10.15
CA SER A 256 -16.37 -5.88 10.39
C SER A 256 -16.36 -7.26 9.72
N ILE A 257 -15.32 -7.59 8.95
CA ILE A 257 -15.25 -8.82 8.12
C ILE A 257 -14.29 -9.85 8.72
N ILE A 258 -13.44 -9.43 9.66
CA ILE A 258 -12.41 -10.29 10.25
C ILE A 258 -13.04 -11.11 11.39
N GLU A 259 -13.45 -12.34 11.08
CA GLU A 259 -13.56 -13.39 12.10
C GLU A 259 -12.14 -13.71 12.60
N PRO A 260 -11.92 -13.78 13.93
CA PRO A 260 -10.60 -14.01 14.49
C PRO A 260 -10.21 -15.49 14.37
N ASP A 261 -9.82 -15.94 13.18
CA ASP A 261 -9.34 -17.31 12.96
C ASP A 261 -7.82 -17.40 12.78
N GLU A 262 -7.28 -18.33 13.57
CA GLU A 262 -5.98 -19.01 13.63
C GLU A 262 -4.64 -18.23 13.57
N PRO A 263 -3.66 -18.62 14.43
CA PRO A 263 -2.35 -17.99 14.46
C PRO A 263 -1.51 -18.35 13.22
N GLU A 264 -1.24 -17.32 12.41
CA GLU A 264 0.07 -17.07 11.80
C GLU A 264 0.63 -18.20 10.91
N GLN A 265 0.27 -18.19 9.62
CA GLN A 265 1.20 -18.69 8.59
C GLN A 265 2.40 -17.74 8.51
N SER A 266 3.33 -17.89 9.45
CA SER A 266 4.63 -17.25 9.39
C SER A 266 5.34 -17.70 8.10
N ILE A 267 5.82 -16.74 7.31
CA ILE A 267 6.65 -17.06 6.14
C ILE A 267 7.87 -17.81 6.65
N LYS A 268 8.04 -19.05 6.19
CA LYS A 268 9.17 -19.91 6.57
C LYS A 268 10.45 -19.59 5.81
N ARG A 269 10.34 -18.86 4.68
CA ARG A 269 11.45 -18.49 3.80
C ARG A 269 12.31 -17.38 4.40
N THR A 270 13.61 -17.44 4.17
CA THR A 270 14.50 -16.28 4.38
C THR A 270 14.10 -15.13 3.44
N PRO A 271 14.48 -13.88 3.73
CA PRO A 271 14.20 -12.76 2.82
C PRO A 271 14.69 -12.99 1.39
N GLU A 272 15.86 -13.61 1.21
CA GLU A 272 16.43 -13.94 -0.09
C GLU A 272 15.63 -15.03 -0.81
N GLU A 273 15.18 -16.05 -0.07
CA GLU A 273 14.30 -17.11 -0.59
C GLU A 273 12.93 -16.56 -1.00
N SER A 274 12.37 -15.62 -0.23
CA SER A 274 11.13 -14.91 -0.60
C SER A 274 11.28 -14.15 -1.90
N ARG A 275 12.40 -13.42 -2.06
CA ARG A 275 12.71 -12.72 -3.32
C ARG A 275 12.81 -13.69 -4.49
N GLU A 276 13.52 -14.80 -4.29
CA GLU A 276 13.69 -15.81 -5.33
C GLU A 276 12.37 -16.47 -5.71
N TYR A 277 11.53 -16.79 -4.71
CA TYR A 277 10.19 -17.33 -4.92
C TYR A 277 9.32 -16.41 -5.79
N LEU A 278 9.31 -15.10 -5.52
CA LEU A 278 8.59 -14.12 -6.33
C LEU A 278 9.07 -14.11 -7.79
N ILE A 279 10.39 -14.10 -8.00
CA ILE A 279 10.98 -14.10 -9.35
C ILE A 279 10.61 -15.38 -10.09
N GLN A 280 10.80 -16.54 -9.47
CA GLN A 280 10.52 -17.85 -10.07
C GLN A 280 9.03 -18.03 -10.39
N HIS A 281 8.15 -17.56 -9.51
CA HIS A 281 6.70 -17.58 -9.75
C HIS A 281 6.34 -16.81 -11.03
N ILE A 282 6.83 -15.57 -11.16
CA ILE A 282 6.55 -14.76 -12.36
C ILE A 282 7.18 -15.40 -13.61
N GLN A 283 8.40 -15.92 -13.53
CA GLN A 283 9.03 -16.61 -14.66
C GLN A 283 8.30 -17.90 -15.06
N THR A 284 7.65 -18.58 -14.11
CA THR A 284 6.83 -19.76 -14.40
C THR A 284 5.58 -19.38 -15.19
N LEU A 285 4.90 -18.30 -14.79
CA LEU A 285 3.70 -17.79 -15.49
C LEU A 285 4.04 -17.10 -16.81
N TYR A 286 5.25 -16.52 -16.90
CA TYR A 286 5.75 -15.74 -18.02
C TYR A 286 7.19 -16.17 -18.36
N PRO A 287 7.38 -17.29 -19.09
CA PRO A 287 8.72 -17.83 -19.39
C PRO A 287 9.68 -16.87 -20.12
N GLY A 288 9.14 -15.84 -20.79
CA GLY A 288 9.93 -14.78 -21.42
C GLY A 288 10.35 -13.64 -20.48
N ALA A 289 10.01 -13.71 -19.18
CA ALA A 289 10.35 -12.67 -18.21
C ALA A 289 11.86 -12.67 -17.92
N GLU A 290 12.54 -11.65 -18.41
CA GLU A 290 13.96 -11.46 -18.14
C GLU A 290 14.19 -11.21 -16.64
N ARG A 291 15.06 -12.03 -16.03
CA ARG A 291 15.39 -11.93 -14.60
C ARG A 291 15.82 -10.51 -14.21
N LYS A 292 16.67 -9.87 -15.01
CA LYS A 292 17.16 -8.49 -14.76
C LYS A 292 16.03 -7.48 -14.63
N ILE A 293 14.94 -7.64 -15.39
CA ILE A 293 13.76 -6.77 -15.31
C ILE A 293 13.02 -7.02 -13.99
N LEU A 294 12.78 -8.27 -13.64
CA LEU A 294 12.12 -8.65 -12.39
C LEU A 294 12.90 -8.18 -11.16
N GLU A 295 14.22 -8.36 -11.16
CA GLU A 295 15.12 -7.93 -10.08
C GLU A 295 15.14 -6.41 -9.86
N LYS A 296 14.83 -5.64 -10.90
CA LYS A 296 14.73 -4.18 -10.81
C LYS A 296 13.39 -3.73 -10.21
N ILE A 297 12.34 -4.53 -10.41
CA ILE A 297 10.96 -4.16 -10.07
C ILE A 297 10.56 -4.70 -8.69
N ILE A 298 11.06 -5.87 -8.30
CA ILE A 298 10.91 -6.52 -6.98
C ILE A 298 11.89 -5.93 -5.97
#